data_AF-A0A5C7PW68-F1
#
_entry.id   AF-A0A5C7PW68-F1
#
_cell.length_a   1.000
_cell.length_b   1.000
_cell.length_c   1.000
_cell.angle_alpha   90.00
_cell.angle_beta   90.00
_cell.angle_gamma   90.00
#
_symmetry.space_group_name_H-M   'P 1'
#
loop_
_entity.id
_entity.type
_entity.pdbx_description
1 polymer ?
#
loop_
_entity_poly.entity_id
_entity_poly.type
_entity_poly.pdbx_seq_one_letter_code
_entity_poly.pdbx_strand_id
1 'polypeptide(L)'
;MSEQYLTIEYLSTKDLTRLFSKIAIDPVSGCWNFTATKSIGGYGLFYYGSRQKYVHRIVYAWLVAPLPPFRSGFELDHLCRNRACCNPCHLELVSRKENILRSNWPPAINARKTHCAKGHPYTKENIIQHKDGSKRCRTCKNAYQARPDRQVKRREWRDRNIEKVRAQNLATYHRNAEKNKARMREAYHRKKAHAAD
;
A
#
# COMPACT_ATOMS: atom_id res chain seq x y z
N MET A 1 -14.69 12.34 20.16
CA MET A 1 -15.13 13.51 19.38
C MET A 1 -15.59 13.00 18.03
N SER A 2 -16.88 13.10 17.70
CA SER A 2 -17.39 12.60 16.43
C SER A 2 -16.73 13.36 15.28
N GLU A 3 -15.93 12.67 14.48
CA GLU A 3 -15.38 13.28 13.28
C GLU A 3 -16.51 13.42 12.26
N GLN A 4 -17.06 14.63 12.13
CA GLN A 4 -18.19 14.91 11.26
C GLN A 4 -17.79 14.77 9.79
N TYR A 5 -18.64 14.12 9.02
CA TYR A 5 -18.55 14.09 7.56
C TYR A 5 -18.64 15.52 7.01
N LEU A 6 -17.96 15.77 5.90
CA LEU A 6 -18.19 16.97 5.10
C LEU A 6 -19.50 16.79 4.34
N THR A 7 -20.55 17.40 4.87
CA THR A 7 -21.84 17.60 4.18
C THR A 7 -21.88 19.01 3.59
N ILE A 8 -22.41 19.14 2.38
CA ILE A 8 -22.74 20.43 1.77
C ILE A 8 -24.22 20.34 1.38
N GLU A 9 -25.10 20.72 2.31
CA GLU A 9 -26.55 20.63 2.09
C GLU A 9 -27.06 21.79 1.23
N TYR A 10 -26.40 22.95 1.32
CA TYR A 10 -26.80 24.16 0.62
C TYR A 10 -25.60 25.01 0.23
N LEU A 11 -25.62 25.53 -1.00
CA LEU A 11 -24.74 26.60 -1.47
C LEU A 11 -25.60 27.82 -1.76
N SER A 12 -25.27 28.95 -1.15
CA SER A 12 -25.97 30.21 -1.44
C SER A 12 -25.82 30.59 -2.92
N THR A 13 -26.77 31.33 -3.48
CA THR A 13 -26.67 31.85 -4.86
C THR A 13 -25.36 32.60 -5.08
N LYS A 14 -24.92 33.38 -4.09
CA LYS A 14 -23.63 34.09 -4.11
C LYS A 14 -22.45 33.13 -4.20
N ASP A 15 -22.46 32.04 -3.45
CA ASP A 15 -21.39 31.04 -3.48
C ASP A 15 -21.40 30.23 -4.76
N LEU A 16 -22.58 29.85 -5.28
CA LEU A 16 -22.71 29.20 -6.58
C LEU A 16 -22.12 30.06 -7.69
N THR A 17 -22.53 31.33 -7.79
CA THR A 17 -21.99 32.25 -8.79
C THR A 17 -20.48 32.40 -8.64
N ARG A 18 -19.96 32.57 -7.42
CA ARG A 18 -18.53 32.72 -7.17
C ARG A 18 -17.73 31.44 -7.45
N LEU A 19 -18.32 30.27 -7.24
CA LEU A 19 -17.70 28.98 -7.49
C LEU A 19 -17.66 28.67 -8.98
N PHE A 20 -18.82 28.68 -9.65
CA PHE A 20 -18.95 28.27 -11.04
C PHE A 20 -18.36 29.29 -12.03
N SER A 21 -18.30 30.59 -11.69
CA SER A 21 -17.54 31.58 -12.49
C SER A 21 -16.02 31.30 -12.53
N LYS A 22 -15.52 30.42 -11.67
CA LYS A 22 -14.10 30.03 -11.59
C LYS A 22 -13.87 28.60 -12.07
N ILE A 23 -14.86 27.98 -12.70
CA ILE A 23 -14.77 26.64 -13.28
C ILE A 23 -14.80 26.79 -14.79
N ALA A 24 -13.69 26.46 -15.45
CA ALA A 24 -13.63 26.33 -16.89
C ALA A 24 -13.81 24.86 -17.29
N ILE A 25 -14.81 24.56 -18.12
CA ILE A 25 -15.04 23.22 -18.63
C ILE A 25 -14.15 23.01 -19.86
N ASP A 26 -13.27 22.01 -19.80
CA ASP A 26 -12.48 21.57 -20.94
C ASP A 26 -13.33 20.63 -21.81
N PRO A 27 -13.62 20.98 -23.09
CA PRO A 27 -14.48 20.19 -23.96
C PRO A 27 -13.84 18.87 -24.42
N VAL A 28 -12.51 18.74 -24.35
CA VAL A 28 -11.82 17.52 -24.78
C VAL A 28 -11.76 16.51 -23.64
N SER A 29 -11.30 16.94 -22.47
CA SER A 29 -11.17 16.03 -21.34
C SER A 29 -12.44 15.89 -20.52
N GLY A 30 -13.39 16.83 -20.61
CA GLY A 30 -14.54 16.94 -19.70
C GLY A 30 -14.18 17.48 -18.31
N CYS A 31 -12.93 17.90 -18.08
CA CYS A 31 -12.50 18.41 -16.78
C CYS A 31 -13.17 19.73 -16.43
N TRP A 32 -13.63 19.86 -15.18
CA TRP A 32 -14.08 21.11 -14.61
C TRP A 32 -12.90 21.77 -13.90
N ASN A 33 -12.11 22.54 -14.63
CA ASN A 33 -10.85 23.09 -14.14
C ASN A 33 -11.10 24.33 -13.29
N PHE A 34 -10.71 24.27 -12.00
CA PHE A 34 -10.75 25.44 -11.15
C PHE A 34 -9.62 26.42 -11.50
N THR A 35 -9.97 27.65 -11.87
CA THR A 35 -9.02 28.61 -12.44
C THR A 35 -8.41 29.57 -11.43
N ALA A 36 -9.00 29.70 -10.23
CA ALA A 36 -8.52 30.62 -9.19
C ALA A 36 -7.46 30.00 -8.26
N THR A 37 -7.47 30.37 -6.97
CA THR A 37 -6.47 29.97 -5.98
C THR A 37 -6.34 28.45 -5.88
N LYS A 38 -5.10 27.97 -5.89
CA LYS A 38 -4.73 26.57 -5.74
C LYS A 38 -3.76 26.40 -4.56
N SER A 39 -3.76 25.22 -3.94
CA SER A 39 -2.73 24.86 -2.98
C SER A 39 -1.38 24.67 -3.68
N ILE A 40 -0.29 24.57 -2.89
CA ILE A 40 1.05 24.21 -3.40
C ILE A 40 1.00 22.91 -4.20
N GLY A 41 0.11 21.97 -3.82
CA GLY A 41 -0.09 20.71 -4.53
C GLY A 41 -0.87 20.83 -5.84
N GLY A 42 -1.39 22.01 -6.20
CA GLY A 42 -2.17 22.24 -7.42
C GLY A 42 -3.69 22.02 -7.28
N TYR A 43 -4.19 21.76 -6.06
CA TYR A 43 -5.62 21.55 -5.83
C TYR A 43 -6.35 22.88 -5.67
N GLY A 44 -7.51 23.05 -6.33
CA GLY A 44 -8.34 24.25 -6.17
C GLY A 44 -8.81 24.47 -4.73
N LEU A 45 -8.76 25.73 -4.27
CA LEU A 45 -9.18 26.16 -2.94
C LEU A 45 -10.33 27.17 -3.03
N PHE A 46 -11.36 26.98 -2.23
CA PHE A 46 -12.52 27.86 -2.17
C PHE A 46 -12.95 28.10 -0.73
N TYR A 47 -13.22 29.35 -0.39
CA TYR A 47 -13.82 29.70 0.89
C TYR A 47 -15.29 29.28 0.90
N TYR A 48 -15.69 28.41 1.82
CA TYR A 48 -17.09 28.08 2.09
C TYR A 48 -17.35 28.34 3.57
N GLY A 49 -18.27 29.26 3.87
CA GLY A 49 -18.35 29.89 5.19
C GLY A 49 -17.05 30.63 5.53
N SER A 50 -16.54 30.43 6.74
CA SER A 50 -15.32 31.08 7.25
C SER A 50 -14.01 30.33 6.95
N ARG A 51 -14.05 29.22 6.22
CA ARG A 51 -12.88 28.34 6.02
C ARG A 51 -12.62 28.04 4.55
N GLN A 52 -11.36 27.94 4.17
CA GLN A 52 -10.97 27.36 2.88
C GLN A 52 -11.18 25.84 2.90
N LYS A 53 -11.74 25.32 1.82
CA LYS A 53 -11.89 23.90 1.56
C LYS A 53 -11.46 23.61 0.13
N TYR A 54 -11.10 22.36 -0.14
CA TYR A 54 -10.77 21.94 -1.49
C TYR A 54 -12.02 21.90 -2.37
N VAL A 55 -11.91 22.50 -3.56
CA VAL A 55 -13.04 22.65 -4.49
C VAL A 55 -13.62 21.29 -4.89
N HIS A 56 -12.77 20.35 -5.28
CA HIS A 56 -13.21 19.00 -5.67
C HIS A 56 -13.98 18.28 -4.55
N ARG A 57 -13.66 18.54 -3.27
CA ARG A 57 -14.41 17.98 -2.13
C ARG A 57 -15.74 18.68 -1.90
N ILE A 58 -15.81 20.00 -2.08
CA ILE A 58 -17.08 20.74 -1.98
C ILE A 58 -18.04 20.23 -3.07
N VAL A 59 -17.58 20.22 -4.32
CA VAL A 59 -18.41 19.84 -5.47
C VAL A 59 -18.87 18.38 -5.36
N TYR A 60 -17.98 17.45 -4.98
CA TYR A 60 -18.36 16.06 -4.75
C TYR A 60 -19.33 15.90 -3.57
N ALA A 61 -19.08 16.57 -2.43
CA ALA A 61 -19.95 16.48 -1.27
C ALA A 61 -21.37 17.03 -1.52
N TRP A 62 -21.48 18.03 -2.40
CA TRP A 62 -22.74 18.64 -2.77
C TRP A 62 -23.52 17.83 -3.81
N LEU A 63 -22.83 17.32 -4.85
CA LEU A 63 -23.49 16.69 -6.00
C LEU A 63 -23.59 15.16 -5.91
N VAL A 64 -22.77 14.51 -5.08
CA VAL A 64 -22.67 13.04 -5.04
C VAL A 64 -23.05 12.52 -3.66
N ALA A 65 -22.21 12.75 -2.65
CA ALA A 65 -22.42 12.20 -1.31
C ALA A 65 -21.53 12.88 -0.26
N PRO A 66 -21.98 12.93 1.01
CA PRO A 66 -21.14 13.38 2.12
C PRO A 66 -19.78 12.67 2.16
N LEU A 67 -18.72 13.43 2.38
CA LEU A 67 -17.36 12.88 2.41
C LEU A 67 -16.90 12.61 3.83
N PRO A 68 -16.20 11.49 4.08
CA PRO A 68 -15.63 11.25 5.40
C PRO A 68 -14.55 12.32 5.72
N PRO A 69 -14.29 12.55 7.01
CA PRO A 69 -13.29 13.51 7.46
C PRO A 69 -11.90 13.14 6.94
N PHE A 70 -11.02 14.13 6.77
CA PHE A 70 -9.68 13.94 6.18
C PHE A 70 -8.82 12.88 6.90
N ARG A 71 -9.05 12.66 8.20
CA ARG A 71 -8.28 11.72 9.03
C ARG A 71 -8.83 10.29 9.03
N SER A 72 -9.97 10.05 8.37
CA SER A 72 -10.59 8.72 8.23
C SER A 72 -9.80 7.73 7.37
N GLY A 73 -8.79 8.20 6.63
CA GLY A 73 -8.01 7.36 5.72
C GLY A 73 -8.60 7.21 4.31
N PHE A 74 -9.64 7.98 3.97
CA PHE A 74 -10.22 8.05 2.63
C PHE A 74 -9.89 9.37 1.91
N GLU A 75 -9.65 9.28 0.61
CA GLU A 75 -9.22 10.37 -0.27
C GLU A 75 -9.99 10.31 -1.59
N LEU A 76 -10.20 11.46 -2.23
CA LEU A 76 -10.73 11.50 -3.59
C LEU A 76 -9.55 11.38 -4.56
N ASP A 77 -9.50 10.29 -5.33
CA ASP A 77 -8.52 10.07 -6.40
C ASP A 77 -9.01 10.73 -7.70
N HIS A 78 -8.14 11.53 -8.31
CA HIS A 78 -8.39 12.12 -9.63
C HIS A 78 -8.09 11.08 -10.71
N LEU A 79 -9.14 10.47 -11.25
CA LEU A 79 -9.04 9.53 -12.38
C LEU A 79 -8.39 10.19 -13.61
N CYS A 80 -8.67 11.47 -13.81
CA CYS A 80 -8.09 12.32 -14.86
C CYS A 80 -6.64 12.77 -14.61
N ARG A 81 -6.03 12.45 -13.44
CA ARG A 81 -4.69 12.90 -13.02
C ARG A 81 -4.47 14.43 -13.03
N ASN A 82 -5.55 15.20 -13.08
CA ASN A 82 -5.53 16.65 -13.04
C ASN A 82 -6.08 17.18 -11.71
N ARG A 83 -5.18 17.64 -10.84
CA ARG A 83 -5.51 18.09 -9.47
C ARG A 83 -6.41 19.33 -9.41
N ALA A 84 -6.46 20.13 -10.48
CA ALA A 84 -7.32 21.30 -10.57
C ALA A 84 -8.77 20.95 -10.97
N CYS A 85 -9.00 19.74 -11.47
CA CYS A 85 -10.33 19.27 -11.85
C CYS A 85 -11.21 19.08 -10.61
N CYS A 86 -12.46 19.52 -10.69
CA CYS A 86 -13.48 19.32 -9.67
C CYS A 86 -14.74 18.61 -10.18
N ASN A 87 -14.70 18.05 -11.39
CA ASN A 87 -15.81 17.28 -11.96
C ASN A 87 -16.02 16.01 -11.11
N PRO A 88 -17.20 15.81 -10.49
CA PRO A 88 -17.48 14.61 -9.70
C PRO A 88 -17.28 13.30 -10.46
N CYS A 89 -17.59 13.26 -11.75
CA CYS A 89 -17.42 12.06 -12.58
C CYS A 89 -15.94 11.69 -12.80
N HIS A 90 -15.00 12.59 -12.48
CA HIS A 90 -13.56 12.33 -12.56
C HIS A 90 -12.92 12.02 -11.20
N LEU A 91 -13.75 11.83 -10.16
CA LEU A 91 -13.32 11.62 -8.79
C LEU A 91 -13.86 10.29 -8.28
N GLU A 92 -13.01 9.55 -7.57
CA GLU A 92 -13.41 8.31 -6.90
C GLU A 92 -12.99 8.37 -5.42
N LEU A 93 -13.92 8.09 -4.50
CA LEU A 93 -13.59 7.97 -3.08
C LEU A 93 -12.91 6.64 -2.82
N VAL A 94 -11.62 6.68 -2.52
CA VAL A 94 -10.78 5.48 -2.32
C VAL A 94 -10.08 5.54 -0.96
N SER A 95 -9.60 4.38 -0.50
CA SER A 95 -8.69 4.36 0.64
C SER A 95 -7.35 5.01 0.27
N ARG A 96 -6.66 5.62 1.25
CA ARG A 96 -5.30 6.16 1.06
C ARG A 96 -4.34 5.10 0.50
N LYS A 97 -4.48 3.84 0.93
CA LYS A 97 -3.66 2.73 0.42
C LYS A 97 -3.89 2.53 -1.09
N GLU A 98 -5.14 2.53 -1.53
CA GLU A 98 -5.50 2.38 -2.93
C GLU A 98 -4.98 3.58 -3.76
N ASN A 99 -5.20 4.81 -3.28
CA ASN A 99 -4.69 6.03 -3.91
C ASN A 99 -3.16 5.98 -4.10
N ILE A 100 -2.43 5.56 -3.06
CA ILE A 100 -0.98 5.37 -3.12
C ILE A 100 -0.62 4.31 -4.16
N LEU A 101 -1.29 3.15 -4.16
CA LEU A 101 -1.00 2.04 -5.09
C LEU A 101 -1.29 2.40 -6.55
N ARG A 102 -2.18 3.34 -6.83
CA ARG A 102 -2.46 3.88 -8.17
C ARG A 102 -1.47 4.96 -8.61
N SER A 103 -0.71 5.54 -7.68
CA SER A 103 0.26 6.60 -7.97
C SER A 103 1.56 6.09 -8.63
N ASN A 104 2.41 7.04 -9.03
CA ASN A 104 3.78 6.79 -9.48
C ASN A 104 4.82 6.89 -8.34
N TRP A 105 4.38 6.77 -7.08
CA TRP A 105 5.30 6.75 -5.95
C TRP A 105 6.13 5.44 -5.92
N PRO A 106 7.41 5.43 -5.49
CA PRO A 106 8.27 4.25 -5.60
C PRO A 106 7.72 2.97 -4.97
N PRO A 107 7.03 2.99 -3.81
CA PRO A 107 6.37 1.80 -3.27
C PRO A 107 5.27 1.23 -4.16
N ALA A 108 4.51 2.08 -4.85
CA ALA A 108 3.48 1.66 -5.80
C ALA A 108 4.10 1.03 -7.05
N ILE A 109 5.15 1.67 -7.59
CA ILE A 109 5.95 1.10 -8.69
C ILE A 109 6.52 -0.26 -8.27
N ASN A 110 7.12 -0.36 -7.09
CA ASN A 110 7.67 -1.61 -6.56
C ASN A 110 6.60 -2.68 -6.32
N ALA A 111 5.39 -2.30 -5.93
CA ALA A 111 4.28 -3.21 -5.76
C ALA A 111 3.84 -3.84 -7.09
N ARG A 112 3.80 -3.03 -8.17
CA ARG A 112 3.41 -3.42 -9.54
C ARG A 112 4.50 -4.16 -10.33
N LYS A 113 5.77 -4.13 -9.88
CA LYS A 113 6.86 -4.84 -10.55
C LYS A 113 6.52 -6.33 -10.70
N THR A 114 6.59 -6.82 -11.93
CA THR A 114 6.41 -8.23 -12.29
C THR A 114 7.72 -9.01 -12.31
N HIS A 115 8.85 -8.31 -12.41
CA HIS A 115 10.18 -8.90 -12.47
C HIS A 115 11.14 -8.19 -11.50
N CYS A 116 12.15 -8.92 -11.02
CA CYS A 116 13.25 -8.31 -10.29
C CYS A 116 14.23 -7.59 -11.24
N ALA A 117 15.19 -6.85 -10.68
CA ALA A 117 16.19 -6.11 -11.47
C ALA A 117 17.06 -6.99 -12.41
N LYS A 118 17.10 -8.31 -12.17
CA LYS A 118 17.79 -9.28 -13.04
C LYS A 118 16.86 -10.00 -14.02
N GLY A 119 15.60 -9.57 -14.13
CA GLY A 119 14.63 -10.18 -15.05
C GLY A 119 13.96 -11.46 -14.55
N HIS A 120 14.19 -11.92 -13.31
CA HIS A 120 13.44 -13.09 -12.81
C HIS A 120 11.99 -12.70 -12.46
N PRO A 121 10.99 -13.52 -12.84
CA PRO A 121 9.58 -13.23 -12.59
C PRO A 121 9.23 -13.35 -11.11
N TYR A 122 8.37 -12.46 -10.61
CA TYR A 122 7.79 -12.52 -9.27
C TYR A 122 6.55 -13.41 -9.25
N THR A 123 6.76 -14.72 -9.33
CA THR A 123 5.71 -15.73 -9.06
C THR A 123 5.57 -15.98 -7.56
N LYS A 124 4.53 -16.73 -7.12
CA LYS A 124 4.34 -17.10 -5.71
C LYS A 124 5.54 -17.89 -5.16
N GLU A 125 6.20 -18.65 -6.00
CA GLU A 125 7.36 -19.49 -5.67
C GLU A 125 8.64 -18.66 -5.63
N ASN A 126 8.78 -17.66 -6.52
CA ASN A 126 10.00 -16.88 -6.67
C ASN A 126 10.01 -15.54 -5.89
N ILE A 127 8.95 -15.28 -5.12
CA ILE A 127 8.85 -14.11 -4.24
C ILE A 127 9.10 -14.50 -2.78
N ILE A 128 9.82 -13.61 -2.08
CA ILE A 128 9.95 -13.60 -0.63
C ILE A 128 9.37 -12.26 -0.17
N GLN A 129 8.24 -12.31 0.52
CA GLN A 129 7.60 -11.13 1.10
C GLN A 129 8.03 -10.98 2.56
N HIS A 130 8.50 -9.80 2.92
CA HIS A 130 8.88 -9.44 4.28
C HIS A 130 7.72 -8.76 5.02
N LYS A 131 7.78 -8.71 6.36
CA LYS A 131 6.74 -8.08 7.19
C LYS A 131 6.57 -6.58 6.91
N ASP A 132 7.62 -5.93 6.43
CA ASP A 132 7.62 -4.53 6.02
C ASP A 132 7.01 -4.30 4.63
N GLY A 133 6.50 -5.35 3.98
CA GLY A 133 5.93 -5.30 2.62
C GLY A 133 6.98 -5.33 1.50
N SER A 134 8.27 -5.33 1.82
CA SER A 134 9.33 -5.44 0.81
C SER A 134 9.35 -6.84 0.18
N LYS A 135 9.68 -6.88 -1.11
CA LYS A 135 9.75 -8.13 -1.90
C LYS A 135 11.20 -8.40 -2.29
N ARG A 136 11.65 -9.64 -2.12
CA ARG A 136 12.97 -10.10 -2.58
C ARG A 136 12.79 -11.30 -3.52
N CYS A 137 13.56 -11.32 -4.61
CA CYS A 137 13.58 -12.45 -5.53
C CYS A 137 14.31 -13.65 -4.90
N ARG A 138 13.65 -14.80 -4.86
CA ARG A 138 14.20 -16.04 -4.29
C ARG A 138 15.38 -16.55 -5.11
N THR A 139 15.27 -16.55 -6.44
CA THR A 139 16.39 -16.92 -7.34
C THR A 139 17.62 -16.05 -7.09
N CYS A 140 17.45 -14.72 -7.01
CA CYS A 140 18.56 -13.81 -6.70
C CYS A 140 19.18 -14.09 -5.33
N LYS A 141 18.35 -14.34 -4.31
CA LYS A 141 18.82 -14.69 -2.97
C LYS A 141 19.64 -15.98 -2.98
N ASN A 142 19.14 -17.03 -3.64
CA ASN A 142 19.80 -18.33 -3.70
C ASN A 142 21.15 -18.21 -4.44
N ALA A 143 21.17 -17.53 -5.59
CA ALA A 143 22.40 -17.28 -6.34
C ALA A 143 23.43 -16.52 -5.51
N TYR A 144 23.01 -15.52 -4.72
CA TYR A 144 23.90 -14.80 -3.80
C TYR A 144 24.44 -15.69 -2.67
N GLN A 145 23.59 -16.56 -2.11
CA GLN A 145 23.99 -17.48 -1.03
C GLN A 145 24.90 -18.62 -1.51
N ALA A 146 24.77 -19.02 -2.77
CA ALA A 146 25.57 -20.07 -3.38
C ALA A 146 26.99 -19.62 -3.75
N ARG A 147 27.28 -18.30 -3.76
CA ARG A 147 28.60 -17.80 -4.13
C ARG A 147 29.70 -18.38 -3.23
N PRO A 148 30.81 -18.91 -3.77
CA PRO A 148 31.85 -19.55 -2.98
C PRO A 148 32.41 -18.66 -1.87
N ASP A 149 32.69 -17.40 -2.15
CA ASP A 149 33.18 -16.41 -1.18
C ASP A 149 32.23 -16.25 0.00
N ARG A 150 30.92 -16.27 -0.26
CA ARG A 150 29.89 -16.17 0.78
C ARG A 150 29.82 -17.43 1.63
N GLN A 151 30.05 -18.60 1.03
CA GLN A 151 30.08 -19.87 1.75
C GLN A 151 31.29 -19.96 2.68
N VAL A 152 32.48 -19.55 2.20
CA VAL A 152 33.71 -19.49 2.99
C VAL A 152 33.52 -18.55 4.19
N LYS A 153 33.09 -17.30 3.95
CA LYS A 153 32.82 -16.34 5.05
C LYS A 153 31.80 -16.85 6.06
N ARG A 154 30.78 -17.60 5.62
CA ARG A 154 29.78 -18.21 6.51
C ARG A 154 30.40 -19.30 7.39
N ARG A 155 31.29 -20.12 6.83
CA ARG A 155 32.03 -21.15 7.56
C ARG A 155 32.98 -20.53 8.58
N GLU A 156 33.81 -19.58 8.17
CA GLU A 156 34.74 -18.87 9.06
C GLU A 156 34.02 -18.16 10.21
N TRP A 157 32.86 -17.55 9.94
CA TRP A 157 32.05 -16.94 11.00
C TRP A 157 31.56 -18.01 11.98
N ARG A 158 31.06 -19.16 11.48
CA ARG A 158 30.59 -20.26 12.32
C ARG A 158 31.70 -20.82 13.19
N ASP A 159 32.87 -21.06 12.61
CA ASP A 159 34.01 -21.65 13.30
C ASP A 159 34.49 -20.71 14.42
N ARG A 160 34.60 -19.41 14.14
CA ARG A 160 34.92 -18.38 15.15
C ARG A 160 33.84 -18.19 16.22
N ASN A 161 32.60 -18.60 15.96
CA ASN A 161 31.46 -18.39 16.85
C ASN A 161 30.81 -19.73 17.27
N ILE A 162 31.59 -20.80 17.37
CA ILE A 162 31.04 -22.16 17.52
C ILE A 162 30.18 -22.30 18.78
N GLU A 163 30.59 -21.72 19.91
CA GLU A 163 29.81 -21.76 21.15
C GLU A 163 28.47 -21.02 21.03
N LYS A 164 28.47 -19.88 20.33
CA LYS A 164 27.24 -19.14 20.03
C LYS A 164 26.30 -19.97 19.15
N VAL A 165 26.85 -20.67 18.14
CA VAL A 165 26.07 -21.54 17.27
C VAL A 165 25.48 -22.73 18.06
N ARG A 166 26.26 -23.34 18.96
CA ARG A 166 25.82 -24.42 19.84
C ARG A 166 24.68 -23.97 20.76
N ALA A 167 24.84 -22.84 21.43
CA ALA A 167 23.79 -22.26 22.28
C ALA A 167 22.50 -21.98 21.50
N GLN A 168 22.61 -21.42 20.28
CA GLN A 168 21.46 -21.19 19.40
C GLN A 168 20.77 -22.49 18.98
N ASN A 169 21.54 -23.53 18.65
CA ASN A 169 21.01 -24.84 18.28
C ASN A 169 20.27 -25.49 19.47
N LEU A 170 20.85 -25.44 20.67
CA LEU A 170 20.25 -25.97 21.88
C LEU A 170 18.94 -25.23 22.22
N ALA A 171 18.94 -23.90 22.18
CA ALA A 171 17.73 -23.11 22.39
C ALA A 171 16.64 -23.43 21.35
N THR A 172 17.03 -23.65 20.09
CA THR A 172 16.10 -24.04 19.01
C THR A 172 15.54 -25.45 19.24
N TYR A 173 16.37 -26.39 19.72
CA TYR A 173 15.94 -27.74 20.08
C TYR A 173 14.89 -27.69 21.19
N HIS A 174 15.16 -26.99 22.30
CA HIS A 174 14.21 -26.88 23.41
C HIS A 174 12.89 -26.21 23.00
N ARG A 175 12.95 -25.11 22.23
CA ARG A 175 11.75 -24.42 21.73
C ARG A 175 10.85 -25.34 20.91
N ASN A 176 11.43 -26.27 20.16
CA ASN A 176 10.71 -27.18 19.27
C ASN A 176 10.51 -28.58 19.88
N ALA A 177 10.93 -28.84 21.13
CA ALA A 177 11.01 -30.18 21.69
C ALA A 177 9.65 -30.89 21.68
N GLU A 178 8.58 -30.24 22.16
CA GLU A 178 7.24 -30.84 22.18
C GLU A 178 6.69 -31.08 20.78
N LYS A 179 6.88 -30.12 19.86
CA LYS A 179 6.50 -30.30 18.45
C LYS A 179 7.23 -31.48 17.80
N ASN A 180 8.52 -31.63 18.10
CA ASN A 180 9.32 -32.74 17.58
C ASN A 180 8.85 -34.08 18.17
N LYS A 181 8.61 -34.15 19.48
CA LYS A 181 8.06 -35.36 20.13
C LYS A 181 6.71 -35.74 19.53
N ALA A 182 5.80 -34.78 19.34
CA ALA A 182 4.50 -35.01 18.69
C ALA A 182 4.68 -35.58 17.28
N ARG A 183 5.53 -34.96 16.45
CA ARG A 183 5.85 -35.47 15.11
C ARG A 183 6.40 -36.90 15.12
N MET A 184 7.25 -37.24 16.09
CA MET A 184 7.80 -38.60 16.22
C MET A 184 6.72 -39.61 16.64
N ARG A 185 5.81 -39.24 17.54
CA ARG A 185 4.65 -40.07 17.93
C ARG A 185 3.74 -40.34 16.73
N GLU A 186 3.38 -39.31 15.97
CA GLU A 186 2.58 -39.45 14.74
C GLU A 186 3.28 -40.37 13.72
N ALA A 187 4.58 -40.18 13.50
CA ALA A 187 5.35 -41.02 12.59
C ALA A 187 5.38 -42.49 13.05
N TYR A 188 5.50 -42.74 14.37
CA TYR A 188 5.43 -44.08 14.94
C TYR A 188 4.06 -44.74 14.69
N HIS A 189 2.96 -44.06 15.02
CA HIS A 189 1.61 -44.61 14.83
C HIS A 189 1.30 -44.90 13.36
N ARG A 190 1.69 -44.01 12.44
CA ARG A 190 1.55 -44.24 10.99
C ARG A 190 2.31 -45.49 10.54
N LYS A 191 3.55 -45.69 10.97
CA LYS A 191 4.32 -46.89 10.64
C LYS A 191 3.71 -48.16 11.23
N LYS A 192 3.20 -48.08 12.46
CA LYS A 192 2.54 -49.20 13.13
C LYS A 192 1.27 -49.63 12.39
N ALA A 193 0.47 -48.69 11.89
CA ALA A 193 -0.71 -48.97 11.09
C ALA A 193 -0.35 -49.66 9.76
N HIS A 194 0.65 -49.15 9.03
CA HIS A 194 1.12 -49.77 7.78
C HIS A 194 1.74 -51.17 7.94
N ALA A 195 2.17 -51.55 9.13
CA ALA A 195 2.74 -52.87 9.40
C ALA A 195 1.69 -53.90 9.85
N ALA A 196 0.44 -53.47 10.05
CA ALA A 196 -0.68 -54.32 10.43
C ALA A 196 -1.59 -54.70 9.24
N ASP A 197 -1.30 -54.15 8.06
CA ASP A 197 -1.85 -54.53 6.75
C ASP A 197 -0.86 -55.48 6.04
#